data_AF-A0A821HV73-F1
#
_entry.id   AF-A0A821HV73-F1
#
_cell.length_a   1.000
_cell.length_b   1.000
_cell.length_c   1.000
_cell.angle_alpha   90.00
_cell.angle_beta   90.00
_cell.angle_gamma   90.00
#
_symmetry.space_group_name_H-M   'P 1'
#
loop_
_entity.id
_entity.type
_entity.pdbx_description
1 polymer ?
#
loop_
_entity_poly.entity_id
_entity_poly.type
_entity_poly.pdbx_seq_one_letter_code
_entity_poly.pdbx_strand_id
1 'polypeptide(L)'
;IVDLINQASLYGKDSVRVQYLQHLQELILLEDPSLLDNFLEIKVDNEYDPEVIVKVIDSLRLLHYDDNVLVQNKLYLSKSRLVDENVRCMSESINNMNIHIIDMLDSDNNGVRTVAIQFIEMFALVLSRRTQDSIVPSSNEQDFSLNLLEDDH
;
A
#
# COMPACT_ATOMS: atom_id res chain seq x y z
N ILE A 1 -17.79 -5.69 -13.21
CA ILE A 1 -17.70 -5.31 -11.77
C ILE A 1 -18.05 -3.84 -11.55
N VAL A 2 -17.33 -2.87 -12.13
CA VAL A 2 -17.59 -1.43 -11.97
C VAL A 2 -19.06 -1.05 -12.22
N ASP A 3 -19.64 -1.50 -13.33
CA ASP A 3 -21.05 -1.21 -13.64
C ASP A 3 -22.04 -1.86 -12.68
N LEU A 4 -21.80 -3.12 -12.29
CA LEU A 4 -22.64 -3.83 -11.31
C LEU A 4 -22.62 -3.13 -9.94
N ILE A 5 -21.46 -2.60 -9.55
CA ILE A 5 -21.27 -1.83 -8.34
C ILE A 5 -21.99 -0.48 -8.42
N ASN A 6 -21.80 0.25 -9.53
CA ASN A 6 -22.47 1.53 -9.75
C ASN A 6 -23.98 1.35 -9.73
N GLN A 7 -24.50 0.32 -10.40
CA GLN A 7 -25.93 -0.03 -10.38
C GLN A 7 -26.38 -0.40 -8.96
N ALA A 8 -25.65 -1.25 -8.23
CA ALA A 8 -26.01 -1.60 -6.85
C ALA A 8 -25.99 -0.39 -5.88
N SER A 9 -25.08 0.57 -6.07
CA SER A 9 -25.01 1.78 -5.24
C SER A 9 -26.21 2.72 -5.43
N LEU A 10 -26.84 2.69 -6.61
CA LEU A 10 -27.99 3.54 -6.94
C LEU A 10 -29.28 3.08 -6.24
N TYR A 11 -29.35 1.83 -5.79
CA TYR A 11 -30.57 1.24 -5.22
C TYR A 11 -30.42 1.04 -3.71
N GLY A 12 -30.96 1.94 -2.89
CA GLY A 12 -30.79 1.97 -1.44
C GLY A 12 -31.21 0.70 -0.67
N LYS A 13 -32.35 0.08 -1.00
CA LYS A 13 -32.92 -1.09 -0.28
C LYS A 13 -33.80 -2.00 -1.16
N ASP A 14 -33.61 -2.03 -2.47
CA ASP A 14 -34.47 -2.81 -3.37
C ASP A 14 -33.95 -4.22 -3.61
N SER A 15 -34.87 -5.17 -3.87
CA SER A 15 -34.57 -6.54 -4.32
C SER A 15 -33.63 -6.60 -5.52
N VAL A 16 -33.63 -5.55 -6.35
CA VAL A 16 -32.73 -5.34 -7.48
C VAL A 16 -31.28 -5.13 -7.04
N ARG A 17 -31.04 -4.44 -5.92
CA ARG A 17 -29.71 -4.28 -5.31
C ARG A 17 -29.14 -5.65 -4.95
N VAL A 18 -29.96 -6.48 -4.33
CA VAL A 18 -29.57 -7.84 -3.91
C VAL A 18 -29.21 -8.70 -5.12
N GLN A 19 -29.92 -8.58 -6.24
CA GLN A 19 -29.60 -9.30 -7.48
C GLN A 19 -28.25 -8.86 -8.06
N TYR A 20 -27.95 -7.55 -8.09
CA TYR A 20 -26.65 -7.08 -8.55
C TYR A 20 -25.51 -7.51 -7.63
N LEU A 21 -25.74 -7.54 -6.31
CA LEU A 21 -24.77 -8.03 -5.32
C LEU A 21 -24.56 -9.54 -5.42
N GLN A 22 -25.62 -10.33 -5.66
CA GLN A 22 -25.52 -11.76 -5.96
C GLN A 22 -24.72 -12.01 -7.23
N HIS A 23 -24.94 -11.21 -8.27
CA HIS A 23 -24.18 -11.34 -9.51
C HIS A 23 -22.72 -10.91 -9.35
N LEU A 24 -22.46 -9.88 -8.52
CA LEU A 24 -21.11 -9.48 -8.15
C LEU A 24 -20.41 -10.58 -7.33
N GLN A 25 -21.15 -11.20 -6.40
CA GLN A 25 -20.71 -12.31 -5.58
C GLN A 25 -20.39 -13.53 -6.44
N GLU A 26 -21.21 -13.87 -7.43
CA GLU A 26 -20.94 -14.95 -8.40
C GLU A 26 -19.69 -14.66 -9.24
N LEU A 27 -19.56 -13.44 -9.78
CA LEU A 27 -18.39 -13.05 -10.58
C LEU A 27 -17.10 -13.10 -9.75
N ILE A 28 -17.14 -12.62 -8.51
CA ILE A 28 -15.99 -12.64 -7.61
C ILE A 28 -15.71 -14.08 -7.16
N LEU A 29 -16.70 -14.89 -6.78
CA LEU A 29 -16.48 -16.21 -6.18
C LEU A 29 -16.29 -17.35 -7.20
N LEU A 30 -16.91 -17.29 -8.38
CA LEU A 30 -16.99 -18.40 -9.33
C LEU A 30 -16.19 -18.18 -10.61
N GLU A 31 -16.07 -16.94 -11.11
CA GLU A 31 -15.39 -16.70 -12.40
C GLU A 31 -13.91 -16.37 -12.24
N ASP A 32 -13.57 -15.23 -11.64
CA ASP A 32 -12.17 -14.84 -11.51
C ASP A 32 -11.91 -13.97 -10.26
N PRO A 33 -11.25 -14.55 -9.24
CA PRO A 33 -10.83 -13.83 -8.03
C PRO A 33 -9.98 -12.58 -8.29
N SER A 34 -9.20 -12.56 -9.38
CA SER A 34 -8.29 -11.46 -9.70
C SER A 34 -9.02 -10.19 -10.15
N LEU A 35 -10.31 -10.27 -10.49
CA LEU A 35 -11.09 -9.10 -10.89
C LEU A 35 -11.31 -8.11 -9.75
N LEU A 36 -11.33 -8.58 -8.49
CA LEU A 36 -11.37 -7.71 -7.32
C LEU A 36 -10.01 -7.02 -7.12
N ASP A 37 -8.92 -7.77 -7.31
CA ASP A 37 -7.55 -7.25 -7.24
C ASP A 37 -7.33 -6.19 -8.34
N ASN A 38 -7.68 -6.48 -9.60
CA ASN A 38 -7.65 -5.54 -10.74
C ASN A 38 -8.51 -4.29 -10.50
N PHE A 39 -9.72 -4.43 -9.93
CA PHE A 39 -10.57 -3.28 -9.62
C PHE A 39 -9.94 -2.36 -8.57
N LEU A 40 -9.23 -2.93 -7.59
CA LEU A 40 -8.59 -2.15 -6.55
C LEU A 40 -7.24 -1.55 -7.03
N GLU A 41 -6.47 -2.29 -7.84
CA GLU A 41 -5.19 -1.86 -8.42
C GLU A 41 -5.37 -0.72 -9.43
N ILE A 42 -6.35 -0.82 -10.35
CA ILE A 42 -6.74 0.26 -11.29
C ILE A 42 -7.07 1.58 -10.55
N LYS A 43 -7.48 1.50 -9.28
CA LYS A 43 -7.98 2.63 -8.48
C LYS A 43 -6.94 3.27 -7.56
N VAL A 44 -5.84 2.60 -7.26
CA VAL A 44 -4.72 3.19 -6.49
C VAL A 44 -3.84 4.05 -7.40
N ASP A 45 -3.75 3.71 -8.67
CA ASP A 45 -2.76 4.27 -9.60
C ASP A 45 -3.16 5.59 -10.30
N ASN A 46 -4.33 6.17 -10.01
CA ASN A 46 -4.87 7.26 -10.81
C ASN A 46 -5.44 8.43 -9.99
N GLU A 47 -5.11 9.64 -10.45
CA GLU A 47 -5.72 10.95 -10.14
C GLU A 47 -7.25 10.92 -10.40
N TYR A 48 -8.04 10.29 -9.53
CA TYR A 48 -9.48 10.15 -9.75
C TYR A 48 -10.34 11.20 -9.04
N ASP A 49 -11.43 11.55 -9.74
CA ASP A 49 -12.57 12.35 -9.30
C ASP A 49 -13.07 11.91 -7.90
N PRO A 50 -13.15 12.84 -6.92
CA PRO A 50 -13.67 12.56 -5.57
C PRO A 50 -15.02 11.81 -5.54
N GLU A 51 -15.88 12.01 -6.53
CA GLU A 51 -17.18 11.34 -6.59
C GLU A 51 -17.05 9.82 -6.82
N VAL A 52 -16.05 9.41 -7.59
CA VAL A 52 -15.75 7.99 -7.85
C VAL A 52 -15.21 7.33 -6.58
N ILE A 53 -14.36 8.03 -5.83
CA ILE A 53 -13.80 7.53 -4.55
C ILE A 53 -14.91 7.24 -3.55
N VAL A 54 -15.88 8.16 -3.41
CA VAL A 54 -17.02 7.99 -2.49
C VAL A 54 -17.84 6.75 -2.87
N LYS A 55 -18.16 6.56 -4.17
CA LYS A 55 -18.90 5.39 -4.65
C LYS A 55 -18.16 4.07 -4.39
N VAL A 56 -16.84 4.06 -4.56
CA VAL A 56 -16.00 2.89 -4.27
C VAL A 56 -16.00 2.59 -2.77
N ILE A 57 -15.84 3.60 -1.91
CA ILE A 57 -15.87 3.43 -0.45
C ILE A 57 -17.22 2.86 0.01
N ASP A 58 -18.33 3.36 -0.52
CA ASP A 58 -19.66 2.85 -0.20
C ASP A 58 -19.82 1.39 -0.64
N SER A 59 -19.21 1.01 -1.76
CA SER A 59 -19.27 -0.35 -2.28
C SER A 59 -18.41 -1.33 -1.49
N LEU A 60 -17.22 -0.91 -1.07
CA LEU A 60 -16.36 -1.69 -0.17
C LEU A 60 -16.99 -1.82 1.22
N ARG A 61 -17.73 -0.81 1.69
CA ARG A 61 -18.53 -0.92 2.91
C ARG A 61 -19.60 -1.99 2.77
N LEU A 62 -20.28 -2.09 1.63
CA LEU A 62 -21.28 -3.13 1.41
C LEU A 62 -20.67 -4.54 1.46
N LEU A 63 -19.54 -4.74 0.78
CA LEU A 63 -18.84 -6.03 0.80
C LEU A 63 -18.29 -6.37 2.19
N HIS A 64 -17.90 -5.36 2.96
CA HIS A 64 -17.46 -5.54 4.35
C HIS A 64 -18.58 -6.00 5.28
N TYR A 65 -19.82 -5.58 5.02
CA TYR A 65 -21.01 -5.95 5.80
C TYR A 65 -21.85 -7.06 5.14
N ASP A 66 -21.32 -7.77 4.14
CA ASP A 66 -22.05 -8.85 3.46
C ASP A 66 -22.29 -10.03 4.42
N ASP A 67 -23.47 -10.64 4.40
CA ASP A 67 -23.81 -11.77 5.28
C ASP A 67 -22.94 -13.02 4.99
N ASN A 68 -22.34 -13.10 3.80
CA ASN A 68 -21.45 -14.18 3.42
C ASN A 68 -20.00 -13.92 3.86
N VAL A 69 -19.55 -14.68 4.87
CA VAL A 69 -18.17 -14.65 5.38
C VAL A 69 -17.10 -14.87 4.30
N LEU A 70 -17.41 -15.61 3.24
CA LEU A 70 -16.46 -15.84 2.13
C LEU A 70 -16.22 -14.55 1.33
N VAL A 71 -17.24 -13.71 1.15
CA VAL A 71 -17.12 -12.41 0.50
C VAL A 71 -16.28 -11.47 1.36
N GLN A 72 -16.53 -11.44 2.66
CA GLN A 72 -15.75 -10.64 3.61
C GLN A 72 -14.27 -11.08 3.63
N ASN A 73 -14.00 -12.39 3.79
CA ASN A 73 -12.64 -12.93 3.80
C ASN A 73 -11.88 -12.59 2.51
N LYS A 74 -12.56 -12.64 1.37
CA LYS A 74 -11.98 -12.29 0.08
C LYS A 74 -11.64 -10.81 -0.03
N LEU A 75 -12.53 -9.93 0.44
CA LEU A 75 -12.24 -8.49 0.53
C LEU A 75 -11.00 -8.21 1.40
N TYR A 76 -10.86 -8.89 2.54
CA TYR A 76 -9.68 -8.72 3.40
C TYR A 76 -8.40 -9.23 2.75
N LEU A 77 -8.44 -10.38 2.07
CA LEU A 77 -7.30 -10.92 1.34
C LEU A 77 -6.85 -9.97 0.23
N SER A 78 -7.78 -9.44 -0.57
CA SER A 78 -7.47 -8.45 -1.62
C SER A 78 -6.90 -7.16 -1.02
N LYS A 79 -7.43 -6.67 0.10
CA LYS A 79 -6.85 -5.52 0.83
C LYS A 79 -5.43 -5.78 1.31
N SER A 80 -5.18 -6.95 1.89
CA SER A 80 -3.84 -7.35 2.35
C SER A 80 -2.86 -7.38 1.19
N ARG A 81 -3.24 -8.00 0.07
CA ARG A 81 -2.41 -8.07 -1.15
C ARG A 81 -2.04 -6.70 -1.70
N LEU A 82 -2.96 -5.74 -1.71
CA LEU A 82 -2.66 -4.38 -2.14
C LEU A 82 -1.71 -3.66 -1.20
N VAL A 83 -1.84 -3.89 0.11
CA VAL A 83 -0.90 -3.35 1.09
C VAL A 83 0.48 -3.95 0.84
N ASP A 84 0.58 -5.27 0.66
CA ASP A 84 1.83 -5.96 0.38
C ASP A 84 2.49 -5.45 -0.91
N GLU A 85 1.71 -5.27 -1.97
CA GLU A 85 2.18 -4.77 -3.26
C GLU A 85 2.62 -3.31 -3.19
N ASN A 86 1.86 -2.44 -2.51
CA ASN A 86 2.27 -1.05 -2.30
C ASN A 86 3.55 -0.94 -1.48
N VAL A 87 3.68 -1.76 -0.43
CA VAL A 87 4.91 -1.83 0.38
C VAL A 87 6.08 -2.31 -0.48
N ARG A 88 5.87 -3.31 -1.36
CA ARG A 88 6.87 -3.79 -2.31
C ARG A 88 7.31 -2.69 -3.29
N CYS A 89 6.38 -2.00 -3.93
CA CYS A 89 6.66 -0.90 -4.86
C CYS A 89 7.38 0.27 -4.17
N MET A 90 6.99 0.59 -2.93
CA MET A 90 7.67 1.62 -2.14
C MET A 90 9.10 1.19 -1.77
N SER A 91 9.30 -0.08 -1.38
CA SER A 91 10.62 -0.65 -1.13
C SER A 91 11.51 -0.61 -2.37
N GLU A 92 10.98 -0.96 -3.54
CA GLU A 92 11.68 -0.88 -4.82
C GLU A 92 12.06 0.57 -5.16
N SER A 93 11.14 1.52 -4.96
CA SER A 93 11.40 2.95 -5.17
C SER A 93 12.51 3.47 -4.24
N ILE A 94 12.50 3.07 -2.97
CA ILE A 94 13.56 3.41 -2.01
C ILE A 94 14.90 2.80 -2.44
N ASN A 95 14.92 1.55 -2.89
CA ASN A 95 16.14 0.90 -3.37
C ASN A 95 16.70 1.61 -4.61
N ASN A 96 15.85 2.02 -5.54
CA ASN A 96 16.26 2.79 -6.72
C ASN A 96 16.87 4.14 -6.33
N MET A 97 16.31 4.84 -5.35
CA MET A 97 16.90 6.07 -4.81
C MET A 97 18.25 5.81 -4.15
N ASN A 98 18.38 4.74 -3.38
CA ASN A 98 19.65 4.36 -2.74
C ASN A 98 20.74 4.06 -3.77
N ILE A 99 20.41 3.34 -4.84
CA ILE A 99 21.34 3.09 -5.96
C ILE A 99 21.79 4.41 -6.58
N HIS A 100 20.84 5.32 -6.85
CA HIS A 100 21.18 6.62 -7.41
C HIS A 100 22.11 7.44 -6.51
N ILE A 101 21.91 7.42 -5.19
CA ILE A 101 22.78 8.12 -4.24
C ILE A 101 24.18 7.50 -4.20
N ILE A 102 24.30 6.18 -4.35
CA ILE A 102 25.60 5.51 -4.49
C ILE A 102 26.31 6.01 -5.75
N ASP A 103 25.61 6.09 -6.89
CA ASP A 103 26.19 6.61 -8.13
C ASP A 103 26.64 8.08 -7.99
N MET A 104 25.96 8.88 -7.14
CA MET A 104 26.34 10.26 -6.86
C MET A 104 27.68 10.40 -6.12
N LEU A 105 28.21 9.33 -5.52
CA LEU A 105 29.57 9.33 -4.94
C LEU A 105 30.66 9.50 -6.00
N ASP A 106 30.40 9.09 -7.24
CA ASP A 106 31.32 9.21 -8.36
C ASP A 106 31.11 10.50 -9.17
N SER A 107 30.25 11.41 -8.69
CA SER A 107 30.00 12.68 -9.38
C SER A 107 31.25 13.57 -9.46
N ASP A 108 31.47 14.19 -10.63
CA ASP A 108 32.51 15.22 -10.79
C ASP A 108 32.25 16.48 -9.95
N ASN A 109 31.01 16.67 -9.45
CA ASN A 109 30.65 17.77 -8.60
C ASN A 109 30.96 17.45 -7.13
N ASN A 110 31.94 18.14 -6.55
CA ASN A 110 32.34 17.91 -5.17
C ASN A 110 31.21 18.14 -4.15
N GLY A 111 30.32 19.10 -4.40
CA GLY A 111 29.15 19.34 -3.55
C GLY A 111 28.18 18.17 -3.56
N VAL A 112 27.96 17.56 -4.73
CA VAL A 112 27.13 16.36 -4.89
C VAL A 112 27.72 15.18 -4.12
N ARG A 113 29.01 14.89 -4.29
CA ARG A 113 29.69 13.83 -3.54
C ARG A 113 29.62 14.04 -2.03
N THR A 114 29.77 15.28 -1.57
CA THR A 114 29.71 15.61 -0.14
C THR A 114 28.33 15.29 0.44
N VAL A 115 27.26 15.67 -0.26
CA VAL A 115 25.88 15.36 0.17
C VAL A 115 25.60 13.86 0.13
N ALA A 116 26.08 13.15 -0.90
CA ALA A 116 25.93 11.70 -1.00
C ALA A 116 26.63 10.96 0.16
N ILE A 117 27.84 11.39 0.55
CA ILE A 117 28.56 10.84 1.72
C ILE A 117 27.74 11.06 3.00
N GLN A 118 27.24 12.28 3.23
CA GLN A 118 26.43 12.59 4.41
C GLN A 118 25.15 11.76 4.49
N PHE A 119 24.49 11.54 3.33
CA PHE A 119 23.33 10.67 3.27
C PHE A 119 23.69 9.24 3.67
N ILE A 120 24.77 8.68 3.11
CA ILE A 120 25.19 7.31 3.41
C ILE A 120 25.61 7.16 4.87
N GLU A 121 26.28 8.15 5.46
CA GLU A 121 26.61 8.17 6.88
C GLU A 121 25.33 8.13 7.74
N MET A 122 24.34 8.98 7.44
CA MET A 122 23.05 8.97 8.14
C MET A 122 22.33 7.63 7.95
N PHE A 123 22.30 7.11 6.73
CA PHE A 123 21.61 5.88 6.38
C PHE A 123 22.23 4.66 7.07
N ALA A 124 23.56 4.62 7.18
CA ALA A 124 24.28 3.59 7.93
C ALA A 124 23.91 3.62 9.43
N LEU A 125 23.74 4.80 10.02
CA LEU A 125 23.29 4.93 11.41
C LEU A 125 21.86 4.40 11.59
N VAL A 126 20.94 4.76 10.69
CA VAL A 126 19.55 4.29 10.68
C VAL A 126 19.47 2.77 10.52
N LEU A 127 20.29 2.21 9.63
CA LEU A 127 20.38 0.76 9.37
C LEU A 127 21.38 0.02 10.29
N SER A 128 21.72 0.61 11.43
CA SER A 128 22.54 -0.06 12.44
C SER A 128 21.76 -0.26 13.74
N ARG A 129 22.09 -1.34 14.46
CA ARG A 129 21.63 -1.55 15.83
C ARG A 129 22.48 -0.70 16.77
N ARG A 130 21.86 0.12 17.62
CA ARG A 130 22.59 0.82 18.69
C ARG A 130 23.01 -0.20 19.75
N THR A 131 24.26 -0.13 20.17
CA THR A 131 24.83 -0.96 21.23
C THR A 131 25.00 -0.13 22.50
N GLN A 132 25.39 -0.77 23.60
CA GLN A 132 25.66 -0.06 24.86
C GLN A 132 26.81 0.97 24.72
N ASP A 133 27.71 0.74 23.78
CA ASP A 133 28.86 1.62 23.50
C ASP A 133 28.53 2.67 22.42
N SER A 134 27.31 2.69 21.89
CA SER A 134 26.91 3.66 20.87
C SER A 134 26.79 5.06 21.45
N ILE A 135 27.52 6.01 20.86
CA ILE A 135 27.44 7.43 21.22
C ILE A 135 26.36 8.07 20.34
N VAL A 136 25.21 8.37 20.94
CA VAL A 136 24.10 9.04 20.26
C VAL A 136 23.99 10.48 20.77
N PRO A 137 24.07 11.50 19.89
CA PRO A 137 23.83 12.88 20.29
C PRO A 137 22.42 13.05 20.87
N SER A 138 22.25 13.94 21.84
CA SER A 138 20.94 14.19 22.47
C SER A 138 19.87 14.65 21.46
N SER A 139 20.26 15.34 20.39
CA SER A 139 19.39 15.73 19.28
C SER A 139 18.83 14.54 18.48
N ASN A 140 19.44 13.37 18.59
CA ASN A 140 19.18 12.18 17.76
C ASN A 140 18.68 10.99 18.60
N GLU A 141 18.38 11.21 19.89
CA GLU A 141 17.91 10.14 20.78
C GLU A 141 16.63 9.47 20.27
N GLN A 142 15.73 10.27 19.67
CA GLN A 142 14.45 9.81 19.11
C GLN A 142 14.56 9.27 17.67
N ASP A 143 15.74 9.36 17.04
CA ASP A 143 15.90 8.87 15.68
C ASP A 143 15.74 7.35 15.62
N PHE A 144 15.18 6.89 14.52
CA PHE A 144 15.00 5.47 14.25
C PHE A 144 16.37 4.74 14.17
N SER A 145 16.39 3.49 14.63
CA SER A 145 17.50 2.56 14.44
C SER A 145 16.96 1.14 14.36
N LEU A 146 17.74 0.19 13.84
CA LEU A 146 17.30 -1.21 13.70
C LEU A 146 16.93 -1.90 15.03
N ASN A 147 17.24 -1.31 16.18
CA ASN A 147 16.80 -1.83 17.48
C ASN A 147 15.29 -1.78 17.68
N LEU A 148 14.58 -0.97 16.90
CA LEU A 148 13.13 -0.81 16.98
C LEU A 148 12.37 -1.79 16.07
N LEU A 149 13.09 -2.59 15.27
CA LEU A 149 12.49 -3.65 14.45
C LEU A 149 12.47 -4.96 15.22
N GLU A 150 11.31 -5.61 15.21
CA GLU A 150 11.15 -6.98 15.71
C GLU A 150 11.86 -7.97 14.77
N ASP A 151 12.43 -9.04 15.33
CA ASP A 151 13.24 -10.02 14.58
C ASP A 151 12.40 -10.91 13.63
N ASP A 152 11.06 -10.84 13.68
CA ASP A 152 10.14 -11.73 12.96
C ASP A 152 9.68 -11.19 11.58
N HIS A 153 10.39 -10.20 11.01
CA HIS A 153 10.14 -9.64 9.67
C HIS A 153 11.11 -10.16 8.60
#